data_AF-A0A0B2Q130-F1
#
_entry.id   AF-A0A0B2Q130-F1
#
_cell.length_a   1.000
_cell.length_b   1.000
_cell.length_c   1.000
_cell.angle_alpha   90.00
_cell.angle_beta   90.00
_cell.angle_gamma   90.00
#
_symmetry.space_group_name_H-M   'P 1'
#
loop_
_entity.id
_entity.type
_entity.pdbx_description
1 polymer ?
#
loop_
_entity_poly.entity_id
_entity_poly.type
_entity_poly.pdbx_seq_one_letter_code
_entity_poly.pdbx_strand_id
1 'polypeptide(L)'
;VLTSIPIYFFSFFRVPKSVVDKLVRIQHRFLWGGGPDQNKIAWISWETMFLPKEKGGLGIKDINNFNMALLGKWESNLRQHKGELWAKVLESKYGGWRGLAEVDRVGHKSIWWRDL
;
A
#
# COMPACT_ATOMS: atom_id res chain seq x y z
N VAL A 1 12.35 -13.21 -1.32
CA VAL A 1 11.84 -13.35 -2.70
C VAL A 1 10.30 -13.36 -2.77
N LEU A 2 9.59 -14.10 -1.92
CA LEU A 2 8.10 -14.12 -1.95
C LEU A 2 7.42 -12.81 -1.53
N THR A 3 8.06 -12.00 -0.69
CA THR A 3 7.51 -10.72 -0.20
C THR A 3 7.68 -9.55 -1.16
N SER A 4 8.58 -9.64 -2.15
CA SER A 4 8.88 -8.51 -3.03
C SER A 4 7.78 -8.26 -4.07
N ILE A 5 7.06 -9.30 -4.50
CA ILE A 5 5.98 -9.18 -5.50
C ILE A 5 4.82 -8.33 -4.94
N PRO A 6 4.22 -8.64 -3.78
CA PRO A 6 3.17 -7.79 -3.22
C PRO A 6 3.63 -6.36 -2.93
N ILE A 7 4.86 -6.18 -2.41
CA ILE A 7 5.42 -4.86 -2.12
C ILE A 7 5.55 -4.03 -3.40
N TYR A 8 5.96 -4.64 -4.50
CA TYR A 8 6.01 -3.98 -5.80
C TYR A 8 4.64 -3.47 -6.22
N PHE A 9 3.61 -4.33 -6.19
CA PHE A 9 2.25 -3.89 -6.54
C PHE A 9 1.72 -2.80 -5.61
N PHE A 10 1.97 -2.90 -4.30
CA PHE A 10 1.55 -1.88 -3.33
C PHE A 10 2.31 -0.55 -3.48
N SER A 11 3.45 -0.55 -4.16
CA SER A 11 4.20 0.67 -4.47
C SER A 11 3.66 1.39 -5.71
N PHE A 12 2.97 0.66 -6.60
CA PHE A 12 2.52 1.17 -7.91
C PHE A 12 1.01 1.29 -8.05
N PHE A 13 0.22 0.77 -7.13
CA PHE A 13 -1.24 0.80 -7.23
C PHE A 13 -1.87 1.00 -5.87
N ARG A 14 -2.96 1.77 -5.84
CA ARG A 14 -3.84 1.79 -4.67
C ARG A 14 -4.58 0.47 -4.60
N VAL A 15 -4.42 -0.25 -3.50
CA VAL A 15 -4.99 -1.59 -3.37
C VAL A 15 -6.51 -1.48 -3.22
N PRO A 16 -7.31 -2.18 -4.04
CA PRO A 16 -8.76 -2.21 -3.87
C PRO A 16 -9.13 -2.82 -2.52
N LYS A 17 -10.16 -2.27 -1.86
CA LYS A 17 -10.62 -2.75 -0.55
C LYS A 17 -10.93 -4.25 -0.54
N SER A 18 -11.52 -4.78 -1.61
CA SER A 18 -11.81 -6.21 -1.75
C SER A 18 -10.56 -7.11 -1.75
N VAL A 19 -9.42 -6.62 -2.24
CA VAL A 19 -8.14 -7.33 -2.19
C VAL A 19 -7.57 -7.25 -0.78
N VAL A 20 -7.66 -6.10 -0.12
CA VAL A 20 -7.28 -5.93 1.28
C VAL A 20 -8.06 -6.91 2.16
N ASP A 21 -9.38 -6.96 2.01
CA ASP A 21 -10.27 -7.85 2.79
C ASP A 21 -9.91 -9.33 2.58
N LYS A 22 -9.56 -9.72 1.33
CA LYS A 22 -9.09 -11.08 1.04
C LYS A 22 -7.75 -11.38 1.71
N LEU A 23 -6.80 -10.46 1.66
CA LEU A 23 -5.49 -10.62 2.31
C LEU A 23 -5.62 -10.70 3.82
N VAL A 24 -6.44 -9.84 4.42
CA VAL A 24 -6.79 -9.87 5.84
C VAL A 24 -7.41 -11.21 6.21
N ARG A 25 -8.34 -11.73 5.40
CA ARG A 25 -8.93 -13.05 5.63
C ARG A 25 -7.90 -14.18 5.58
N ILE A 26 -6.94 -14.13 4.65
CA ILE A 26 -5.84 -15.10 4.57
C ILE A 26 -4.95 -15.01 5.81
N GLN A 27 -4.56 -13.80 6.23
CA GLN A 27 -3.76 -13.59 7.44
C GLN A 27 -4.50 -14.09 8.69
N HIS A 28 -5.80 -13.81 8.79
CA HIS A 28 -6.65 -14.26 9.88
C HIS A 28 -6.76 -15.79 9.92
N ARG A 29 -6.97 -16.44 8.76
CA ARG A 29 -6.97 -17.91 8.67
C ARG A 29 -5.60 -18.51 8.96
N PHE A 30 -4.51 -17.82 8.64
CA PHE A 30 -3.17 -18.29 8.99
C PHE A 30 -2.92 -18.23 10.51
N LEU A 31 -3.33 -17.16 11.17
CA LEU A 31 -3.11 -16.96 12.61
C LEU A 31 -4.08 -17.79 13.47
N TRP A 32 -5.34 -17.83 13.08
CA TRP A 32 -6.45 -18.40 13.88
C TRP A 32 -7.22 -19.51 13.17
N GLY A 33 -6.87 -19.87 11.94
CA GLY A 33 -7.46 -21.02 11.28
C GLY A 33 -6.92 -22.32 11.89
N GLY A 34 -7.82 -23.27 12.11
CA GLY A 34 -7.43 -24.66 12.33
C GLY A 34 -7.18 -25.36 10.99
N GLY A 35 -7.42 -26.66 10.94
CA GLY A 35 -7.40 -27.44 9.70
C GLY A 35 -8.40 -26.93 8.64
N PRO A 36 -8.46 -27.56 7.46
CA PRO A 36 -9.25 -27.11 6.31
C PRO A 36 -10.69 -26.68 6.61
N ASP A 37 -11.35 -27.35 7.57
CA ASP A 37 -12.74 -27.12 8.01
C ASP A 37 -12.88 -26.58 9.45
N GLN A 38 -11.80 -26.13 10.09
CA GLN A 38 -11.87 -25.62 11.46
C GLN A 38 -11.69 -24.10 11.50
N ASN A 39 -12.78 -23.39 11.82
CA ASN A 39 -12.73 -21.99 12.21
C ASN A 39 -12.58 -21.91 13.74
N LYS A 40 -11.44 -21.41 14.23
CA LYS A 40 -11.30 -21.07 15.65
C LYS A 40 -11.72 -19.62 15.89
N ILE A 41 -12.23 -19.36 17.09
CA ILE A 41 -12.61 -18.02 17.53
C ILE A 41 -11.32 -17.20 17.68
N ALA A 42 -11.29 -16.03 17.03
CA ALA A 42 -10.24 -15.04 17.27
C ALA A 42 -10.60 -14.24 18.52
N TRP A 43 -9.81 -14.40 19.57
CA TRP A 43 -10.02 -13.74 20.87
C TRP A 43 -9.49 -12.31 20.92
N ILE A 44 -8.71 -11.90 19.93
CA ILE A 44 -8.06 -10.60 19.87
C ILE A 44 -8.59 -9.87 18.64
N SER A 45 -8.96 -8.59 18.82
CA SER A 45 -9.45 -7.76 17.74
C SER A 45 -8.38 -7.59 16.65
N TRP A 46 -8.82 -7.41 15.41
CA TRP A 46 -7.91 -7.24 14.29
C TRP A 46 -7.08 -5.95 14.39
N GLU A 47 -7.65 -4.89 14.96
CA GLU A 47 -6.97 -3.61 15.18
C GLU A 47 -5.80 -3.75 16.17
N THR A 48 -5.95 -4.58 17.21
CA THR A 48 -4.87 -4.87 18.16
C THR A 48 -3.71 -5.61 17.50
N MET A 49 -3.96 -6.39 16.44
CA MET A 49 -2.88 -7.09 15.71
C MET A 49 -1.88 -6.15 15.06
N PHE A 50 -2.35 -4.98 14.64
CA PHE A 50 -1.51 -3.98 13.99
C PHE A 50 -0.62 -3.20 14.96
N LEU A 51 -0.93 -3.26 16.25
CA LEU A 51 -0.13 -2.57 17.25
C LEU A 51 1.26 -3.21 17.37
N PRO A 52 2.30 -2.41 17.68
CA PRO A 52 3.62 -2.93 18.03
C PRO A 52 3.56 -3.93 19.18
N LYS A 53 4.57 -4.81 19.27
CA LYS A 53 4.65 -5.83 20.33
C LYS A 53 4.69 -5.21 21.72
N GLU A 54 5.35 -4.07 21.84
CA GLU A 54 5.46 -3.28 23.08
C GLU A 54 4.10 -2.73 23.54
N LYS A 55 3.13 -2.63 22.63
CA LYS A 55 1.75 -2.19 22.89
C LYS A 55 0.76 -3.36 22.94
N GLY A 56 1.24 -4.60 23.07
CA GLY A 56 0.41 -5.80 23.17
C GLY A 56 -0.15 -6.34 21.86
N GLY A 57 0.33 -5.85 20.70
CA GLY A 57 -0.03 -6.37 19.39
C GLY A 57 0.99 -7.34 18.80
N LEU A 58 0.79 -7.72 17.53
CA LEU A 58 1.72 -8.60 16.81
C LEU A 58 2.69 -7.84 15.90
N GLY A 59 2.52 -6.53 15.73
CA GLY A 59 3.29 -5.71 14.81
C GLY A 59 3.01 -6.03 13.34
N ILE A 60 1.84 -6.58 13.03
CA ILE A 60 1.42 -6.81 11.65
C ILE A 60 1.16 -5.45 11.00
N LYS A 61 1.56 -5.27 9.74
CA LYS A 61 1.30 -4.00 9.05
C LYS A 61 -0.14 -3.95 8.56
N ASP A 62 -0.85 -2.89 8.90
CA ASP A 62 -2.10 -2.55 8.22
C ASP A 62 -1.79 -2.31 6.73
N ILE A 63 -2.42 -3.10 5.86
CA ILE A 63 -2.18 -3.09 4.41
C ILE A 63 -2.56 -1.75 3.79
N ASN A 64 -3.64 -1.10 4.26
CA ASN A 64 -4.05 0.21 3.75
C ASN A 64 -3.00 1.26 4.09
N ASN A 65 -2.60 1.32 5.36
CA ASN A 65 -1.58 2.27 5.82
C ASN A 65 -0.23 2.02 5.14
N PHE A 66 0.13 0.75 4.96
CA PHE A 66 1.36 0.37 4.29
C PHE A 66 1.35 0.73 2.80
N ASN A 67 0.23 0.52 2.10
CA ASN A 67 0.06 0.93 0.70
C ASN A 67 0.14 2.46 0.55
N MET A 68 -0.58 3.22 1.39
CA MET A 68 -0.52 4.68 1.38
C MET A 68 0.89 5.19 1.66
N ALA A 69 1.61 4.59 2.60
CA ALA A 69 3.00 4.97 2.89
C ALA A 69 3.95 4.68 1.71
N LEU A 70 3.74 3.57 0.99
CA LEU A 70 4.53 3.25 -0.20
C LEU A 70 4.24 4.19 -1.37
N LEU A 71 2.97 4.56 -1.58
CA LEU A 71 2.59 5.58 -2.57
C LEU A 71 3.18 6.95 -2.20
N GLY A 72 3.05 7.37 -0.94
CA GLY A 72 3.63 8.62 -0.45
C GLY A 72 5.17 8.67 -0.55
N LYS A 73 5.85 7.52 -0.53
CA LYS A 73 7.29 7.45 -0.82
C LYS A 73 7.61 7.95 -2.23
N TRP A 74 6.80 7.63 -3.23
CA TRP A 74 6.99 8.14 -4.59
C TRP A 74 6.83 9.65 -4.67
N GLU A 75 5.81 10.20 -4.00
CA GLU A 75 5.64 11.66 -3.93
C GLU A 75 6.85 12.34 -3.27
N SER A 76 7.34 11.77 -2.16
CA SER A 76 8.54 12.25 -1.47
C SER A 76 9.76 12.19 -2.38
N ASN A 77 9.94 11.09 -3.09
CA ASN A 77 11.03 10.91 -4.03
C ASN A 77 10.96 11.91 -5.19
N LEU A 78 9.77 12.15 -5.75
CA LEU A 78 9.54 13.15 -6.81
C LEU A 78 9.92 14.57 -6.36
N ARG A 79 9.71 14.89 -5.08
CA ARG A 79 10.14 16.18 -4.51
C ARG A 79 11.66 16.31 -4.39
N GLN A 80 12.33 15.23 -3.97
CA GLN A 80 13.75 15.22 -3.62
C GLN A 80 14.68 14.94 -4.82
N HIS A 81 14.27 14.07 -5.75
CA HIS A 81 15.13 13.50 -6.80
C HIS A 81 14.88 14.08 -8.21
N LYS A 82 14.76 15.40 -8.33
CA LYS A 82 14.45 16.08 -9.63
C LYS A 82 15.48 15.87 -10.74
N GLY A 83 16.70 15.45 -10.40
CA GLY A 83 17.79 15.26 -11.36
C GLY A 83 17.80 13.91 -12.08
N GLU A 84 17.07 12.92 -11.58
CA GLU A 84 17.12 11.55 -12.08
C GLU A 84 16.29 11.37 -13.36
N LEU A 85 16.70 10.44 -14.24
CA LEU A 85 16.07 10.24 -15.55
C LEU A 85 14.57 9.95 -15.43
N TRP A 86 14.18 9.07 -14.51
CA TRP A 86 12.77 8.72 -14.29
C TRP A 86 11.96 9.94 -13.81
N ALA A 87 12.54 10.78 -12.94
CA ALA A 87 11.87 11.96 -12.43
C ALA A 87 11.67 13.00 -13.54
N LYS A 88 12.66 13.19 -14.43
CA LYS A 88 12.55 14.05 -15.61
C LYS A 88 11.47 13.59 -16.59
N VAL A 89 11.33 12.29 -16.80
CA VAL A 89 10.25 11.72 -17.63
C VAL A 89 8.88 12.03 -17.04
N LEU A 90 8.73 11.87 -15.73
CA LEU A 90 7.48 12.19 -15.02
C LEU A 90 7.21 13.69 -14.98
N GLU A 91 8.24 14.51 -14.86
CA GLU A 91 8.14 15.97 -14.92
C GLU A 91 7.65 16.43 -16.29
N SER A 92 8.22 15.89 -17.36
CA SER A 92 7.81 16.18 -18.74
C SER A 92 6.37 15.72 -19.03
N LYS A 93 6.01 14.51 -18.58
CA LYS A 93 4.68 13.93 -18.86
C LYS A 93 3.55 14.51 -18.01
N TYR A 94 3.80 14.74 -16.73
CA TYR A 94 2.76 15.05 -15.75
C TYR A 94 2.96 16.38 -15.00
N GLY A 95 4.04 17.13 -15.25
CA GLY A 95 4.36 18.36 -14.52
C GLY A 95 5.04 18.12 -13.16
N GLY A 96 5.49 16.88 -12.91
CA GLY A 96 6.28 16.52 -11.73
C GLY A 96 5.47 16.58 -10.45
N TRP A 97 6.12 16.82 -9.30
CA TRP A 97 5.45 16.94 -8.00
C TRP A 97 4.32 17.98 -8.00
N ARG A 98 4.48 19.11 -8.71
CA ARG A 98 3.43 20.15 -8.77
C ARG A 98 2.16 19.64 -9.47
N GLY A 99 2.32 18.76 -10.47
CA GLY A 99 1.21 18.14 -11.19
C GLY A 99 0.40 17.12 -10.39
N LEU A 100 0.88 16.68 -9.21
CA LEU A 100 0.10 15.88 -8.27
C LEU A 100 -0.94 16.74 -7.54
N ALA A 101 -0.60 18.00 -7.23
CA ALA A 101 -1.51 18.94 -6.58
C ALA A 101 -2.55 19.54 -7.56
N GLU A 102 -2.29 19.46 -8.87
CA GLU A 102 -3.21 19.94 -9.91
C GLU A 102 -4.29 18.89 -10.19
N VAL A 103 -5.49 19.15 -9.65
CA VAL A 103 -6.68 18.29 -9.76
C VAL A 103 -7.16 18.15 -11.23
N ASP A 104 -6.86 19.12 -12.11
CA ASP A 104 -7.77 19.42 -13.22
C ASP A 104 -7.20 19.42 -14.65
N ARG A 105 -6.04 18.81 -14.91
CA ARG A 105 -5.63 18.56 -16.31
C ARG A 105 -6.30 17.28 -16.83
N VAL A 106 -7.42 17.47 -17.51
CA VAL A 106 -8.18 16.46 -18.27
C VAL A 106 -7.33 15.96 -19.46
N GLY A 107 -6.40 15.04 -19.18
CA GLY A 107 -5.56 14.36 -20.15
C GLY A 107 -5.13 13.02 -19.59
N HIS A 108 -4.75 12.06 -20.46
CA HIS A 108 -4.49 10.64 -20.18
C HIS A 108 -3.49 10.35 -19.02
N LYS A 109 -3.89 10.59 -17.77
CA LYS A 109 -3.16 10.22 -16.55
C LYS A 109 -3.22 8.70 -16.39
N SER A 110 -2.06 8.06 -16.25
CA SER A 110 -1.99 6.63 -15.93
C SER A 110 -2.66 6.35 -14.58
N ILE A 111 -3.16 5.12 -14.38
CA ILE A 111 -3.77 4.70 -13.11
C ILE A 111 -2.84 5.00 -11.94
N TRP A 112 -1.56 4.64 -12.05
CA TRP A 112 -0.55 4.92 -11.03
C TRP A 112 -0.46 6.41 -10.65
N TRP A 113 -0.43 7.32 -11.64
CA TRP A 113 -0.37 8.76 -11.36
C TRP A 113 -1.63 9.31 -10.67
N ARG A 114 -2.78 8.65 -10.85
CA ARG A 114 -4.02 9.01 -10.14
C ARG A 114 -4.08 8.43 -8.72
N ASP A 115 -3.31 7.37 -8.48
CA ASP A 115 -3.24 6.69 -7.19
C ASP A 115 -2.18 7.30 -6.26
N LEU A 116 -1.16 7.97 -6.82
CA LEU A 116 -0.23 8.84 -6.09
C LEU A 116 -0.96 10.04 -5.51
#